data_AF-A0A7J3QFL1-F1
#
_entry.id   AF-A0A7J3QFL1-F1
#
_cell.length_a   1.000
_cell.length_b   1.000
_cell.length_c   1.000
_cell.angle_alpha   90.00
_cell.angle_beta   90.00
_cell.angle_gamma   90.00
#
_symmetry.space_group_name_H-M   'P 1'
#
loop_
_entity.id
_entity.type
_entity.pdbx_description
1 polymer ?
#
loop_
_entity_poly.entity_id
_entity_poly.type
_entity_poly.pdbx_seq_one_letter_code
_entity_poly.pdbx_strand_id
1 'polypeptide(L)'
;MTNLVKDLNILIDDTMICALLLNEKNVYEEDLKCIPEALHSIYKISFMLGIKMRYSTVNMVLNYVKSLNELREMDVEEIIILLKELISNSNDIEKLYKISQKILKIIIGKEINITINPLDSIELSLTALYAMFLSSLNKLNSSETYMYTIPTISMQQTSIETITI
;
A
#
# COMPACT_ATOMS: atom_id res chain seq x y z
N MET A 1 24.29 7.79 -4.36
CA MET A 1 23.05 8.00 -5.14
C MET A 1 22.62 6.74 -5.90
N THR A 2 23.55 5.93 -6.43
CA THR A 2 23.28 4.65 -7.12
C THR A 2 22.62 3.57 -6.26
N ASN A 3 22.97 3.48 -4.96
CA ASN A 3 22.33 2.50 -4.06
C ASN A 3 20.86 2.85 -3.78
N LEU A 4 20.53 4.14 -3.62
CA LEU A 4 19.17 4.59 -3.34
C LEU A 4 18.18 4.20 -4.44
N VAL A 5 18.54 4.48 -5.71
CA VAL A 5 17.68 4.15 -6.87
C VAL A 5 17.56 2.63 -7.04
N LYS A 6 18.63 1.88 -6.79
CA LYS A 6 18.62 0.41 -6.85
C LYS A 6 17.69 -0.18 -5.78
N ASP A 7 17.82 0.28 -4.53
CA ASP A 7 17.00 -0.18 -3.41
C ASP A 7 15.52 0.17 -3.64
N LEU A 8 15.25 1.35 -4.19
CA LEU A 8 13.91 1.79 -4.57
C LEU A 8 13.28 0.96 -5.68
N ASN A 9 14.05 0.56 -6.69
CA ASN A 9 13.54 -0.31 -7.76
C ASN A 9 13.15 -1.69 -7.23
N ILE A 10 13.91 -2.26 -6.29
CA ILE A 10 13.54 -3.54 -5.64
C ILE A 10 12.19 -3.41 -4.93
N LEU A 11 11.97 -2.33 -4.18
CA LEU A 11 10.69 -2.10 -3.48
C LEU A 11 9.52 -1.92 -4.45
N ILE A 12 9.75 -1.27 -5.59
CA ILE A 12 8.72 -1.18 -6.64
C ILE A 12 8.42 -2.57 -7.21
N ASP A 13 9.44 -3.37 -7.48
CA ASP A 13 9.25 -4.71 -8.06
C ASP A 13 8.46 -5.61 -7.09
N ASP A 14 8.72 -5.56 -5.78
CA ASP A 14 7.91 -6.26 -4.76
C ASP A 14 6.44 -5.80 -4.80
N THR A 15 6.22 -4.49 -4.95
CA THR A 15 4.86 -3.91 -5.07
C THR A 15 4.17 -4.35 -6.35
N MET A 16 4.90 -4.41 -7.47
CA MET A 16 4.42 -4.85 -8.78
C MET A 16 4.02 -6.31 -8.76
N ILE A 17 4.89 -7.20 -8.27
CA ILE A 17 4.64 -8.64 -8.20
C ILE A 17 3.34 -8.88 -7.43
N CYS A 18 3.19 -8.24 -6.28
CA CYS A 18 1.98 -8.38 -5.48
C CYS A 18 0.73 -7.83 -6.19
N ALA A 19 0.84 -6.66 -6.82
CA ALA A 19 -0.28 -6.07 -7.55
C ALA A 19 -0.78 -6.97 -8.69
N LEU A 20 0.14 -7.58 -9.44
CA LEU A 20 -0.18 -8.48 -10.56
C LEU A 20 -0.80 -9.79 -10.06
N LEU A 21 -0.22 -10.43 -9.03
CA LEU A 21 -0.79 -11.63 -8.42
C LEU A 21 -2.24 -11.41 -7.96
N LEU A 22 -2.52 -10.27 -7.33
CA LEU A 22 -3.85 -9.95 -6.80
C LEU A 22 -4.83 -9.40 -7.84
N ASN A 23 -4.37 -9.06 -9.04
CA ASN A 23 -5.22 -8.65 -10.16
C ASN A 23 -5.77 -9.85 -10.95
N GLU A 24 -5.26 -11.06 -10.69
CA GLU A 24 -5.75 -12.28 -11.33
C GLU A 24 -7.19 -12.64 -10.88
N LYS A 25 -7.93 -13.34 -11.75
CA LYS A 25 -9.32 -13.74 -11.47
C LYS A 25 -9.43 -14.74 -10.31
N ASN A 26 -8.38 -15.50 -10.04
CA ASN A 26 -8.33 -16.53 -9.02
C ASN A 26 -7.20 -16.21 -8.05
N VAL A 27 -7.50 -15.40 -7.03
CA VAL A 27 -6.55 -15.08 -5.95
C VAL A 27 -6.67 -16.17 -4.88
N TYR A 28 -5.56 -16.84 -4.56
CA TYR A 28 -5.48 -17.81 -3.47
C TYR A 28 -5.06 -17.12 -2.17
N GLU A 29 -5.39 -17.72 -1.02
CA GLU A 29 -4.99 -17.21 0.29
C GLU A 29 -3.47 -17.04 0.42
N GLU A 30 -2.72 -17.91 -0.27
CA GLU A 30 -1.26 -17.86 -0.33
C GLU A 30 -0.74 -16.59 -1.01
N ASP A 31 -1.46 -16.07 -1.99
CA ASP A 31 -1.10 -14.85 -2.72
C ASP A 31 -1.25 -13.61 -1.84
N LEU A 32 -2.10 -13.66 -0.81
CA LEU A 32 -2.30 -12.55 0.14
C LEU A 32 -1.05 -12.30 1.00
N LYS A 33 -0.14 -13.28 1.09
CA LYS A 33 1.11 -13.15 1.86
C LYS A 33 2.03 -12.06 1.32
N CYS A 34 1.87 -11.65 0.05
CA CYS A 34 2.63 -10.54 -0.52
C CYS A 34 2.14 -9.16 -0.04
N ILE A 35 0.90 -9.03 0.45
CA ILE A 35 0.31 -7.72 0.79
C ILE A 35 1.11 -7.00 1.87
N PRO A 36 1.51 -7.62 3.01
CA PRO A 36 2.35 -6.96 4.00
C PRO A 36 3.68 -6.45 3.43
N GLU A 37 4.29 -7.18 2.50
CA GLU A 37 5.54 -6.78 1.85
C GLU A 37 5.33 -5.58 0.94
N ALA A 38 4.28 -5.60 0.10
CA ALA A 38 3.91 -4.46 -0.74
C ALA A 38 3.58 -3.21 0.07
N LEU A 39 2.82 -3.34 1.16
CA LEU A 39 2.52 -2.23 2.08
C LEU A 39 3.80 -1.65 2.69
N HIS A 40 4.73 -2.50 3.12
CA HIS A 40 6.01 -2.07 3.66
C HIS A 40 6.88 -1.37 2.60
N SER A 41 6.88 -1.88 1.36
CA SER A 41 7.58 -1.27 0.23
C SER A 41 7.06 0.12 -0.08
N ILE A 42 5.73 0.31 -0.14
CA ILE A 42 5.11 1.63 -0.33
C ILE A 42 5.49 2.58 0.81
N TYR A 43 5.45 2.12 2.06
CA TYR A 43 5.87 2.91 3.22
C TYR A 43 7.35 3.35 3.11
N LYS A 44 8.25 2.44 2.74
CA LYS A 44 9.67 2.74 2.54
C LYS A 44 9.90 3.71 1.40
N ILE A 45 9.23 3.54 0.26
CA ILE A 45 9.29 4.48 -0.87
C ILE A 45 8.91 5.88 -0.39
N SER A 46 7.78 6.02 0.31
CA SER A 46 7.34 7.30 0.88
C SER A 46 8.39 7.90 1.81
N PHE A 47 8.93 7.11 2.74
CA PHE A 47 9.94 7.57 3.68
C PHE A 47 11.23 8.05 2.98
N MET A 48 11.70 7.31 1.97
CA MET A 48 12.90 7.65 1.20
C MET A 48 12.72 8.92 0.35
N LEU A 49 11.48 9.27 0.00
CA LEU A 49 11.12 10.52 -0.66
C LEU A 49 10.88 11.69 0.33
N GLY A 50 11.06 11.45 1.63
CA GLY A 50 10.80 12.47 2.67
C GLY A 50 9.33 12.73 2.94
N ILE A 51 8.44 11.83 2.49
CA ILE A 51 6.99 11.96 2.62
C ILE A 51 6.51 11.11 3.79
N LYS A 52 5.76 11.73 4.70
CA LYS A 52 5.23 11.07 5.89
C LYS A 52 3.77 10.69 5.68
N MET A 53 3.50 9.41 5.43
CA MET A 53 2.13 8.91 5.41
C MET A 53 1.53 8.93 6.83
N ARG A 54 0.35 9.52 6.96
CA ARG A 54 -0.38 9.57 8.24
C ARG A 54 -1.48 8.53 8.24
N TYR A 55 -1.57 7.77 9.32
CA TYR A 55 -2.62 6.78 9.51
C TYR A 55 -4.04 7.38 9.42
N SER A 56 -4.23 8.61 9.90
CA SER A 56 -5.50 9.33 9.74
C SER A 56 -5.89 9.56 8.27
N THR A 57 -4.91 9.84 7.41
CA THR A 57 -5.11 10.02 5.98
C THR A 57 -5.44 8.67 5.33
N VAL A 58 -4.76 7.59 5.71
CA VAL A 58 -5.05 6.22 5.24
C VAL A 58 -6.52 5.86 5.51
N ASN A 59 -6.99 6.03 6.74
CA ASN A 59 -8.39 5.74 7.09
C ASN A 59 -9.39 6.61 6.32
N MET A 60 -9.04 7.88 6.09
CA MET A 60 -9.89 8.78 5.31
C MET A 60 -10.02 8.33 3.87
N VAL A 61 -8.92 7.92 3.21
CA VAL A 61 -8.94 7.55 1.78
C VAL A 61 -9.41 6.12 1.53
N LEU A 62 -9.37 5.23 2.54
CA LEU A 62 -9.67 3.81 2.42
C LEU A 62 -11.02 3.50 1.76
N ASN A 63 -12.03 4.33 2.00
CA ASN A 63 -13.38 4.14 1.42
C ASN A 63 -13.53 4.72 0.00
N TYR A 64 -12.53 5.41 -0.52
CA TYR A 64 -12.56 6.07 -1.83
C TYR A 64 -11.68 5.40 -2.87
N VAL A 65 -10.71 4.59 -2.41
CA VAL A 65 -9.81 3.86 -3.30
C VAL A 65 -10.50 2.60 -3.80
N LYS A 66 -10.23 2.25 -5.06
CA LYS A 66 -10.55 0.94 -5.60
C LYS A 66 -9.67 -0.12 -4.93
N SER A 67 -10.15 -1.36 -4.88
CA SER A 67 -9.30 -2.53 -4.63
C SER A 67 -8.61 -2.98 -5.93
N LEU A 68 -7.53 -3.76 -5.80
CA LEU A 68 -6.72 -4.22 -6.95
C LEU A 68 -7.55 -5.00 -7.98
N ASN A 69 -8.49 -5.83 -7.53
CA ASN A 69 -9.39 -6.59 -8.40
C ASN A 69 -10.43 -5.72 -9.15
N GLU A 70 -10.56 -4.44 -8.80
CA GLU A 70 -11.41 -3.47 -9.52
C GLU A 70 -10.62 -2.69 -10.58
N LEU A 71 -9.29 -2.84 -10.61
CA LEU A 71 -8.43 -2.24 -11.62
C LEU A 71 -8.27 -3.18 -12.82
N ARG A 72 -8.13 -2.60 -14.01
CA ARG A 72 -7.72 -3.36 -15.19
C ARG A 72 -6.21 -3.63 -15.08
N GLU A 73 -5.75 -4.72 -15.66
CA GLU A 73 -4.31 -5.05 -15.73
C GLU A 73 -3.47 -3.87 -16.26
N MET A 74 -3.93 -3.21 -17.33
CA MET A 74 -3.27 -2.01 -17.88
C MET A 74 -3.21 -0.82 -16.91
N ASP A 75 -4.18 -0.70 -15.99
CA ASP A 75 -4.16 0.35 -14.96
C ASP A 75 -3.11 0.04 -13.89
N VAL A 76 -2.92 -1.24 -13.57
CA VAL A 76 -1.87 -1.71 -12.65
C VAL A 76 -0.48 -1.47 -13.26
N GLU A 77 -0.27 -1.87 -14.52
CA GLU A 77 0.99 -1.62 -15.23
C GLU A 77 1.34 -0.12 -15.27
N GLU A 78 0.36 0.74 -15.58
CA GLU A 78 0.55 2.19 -15.59
C GLU A 78 0.93 2.73 -14.19
N ILE A 79 0.31 2.25 -13.10
CA ILE A 79 0.71 2.63 -11.74
C ILE A 79 2.19 2.31 -11.48
N ILE A 80 2.66 1.15 -11.93
CA ILE A 80 4.06 0.74 -11.72
C ILE A 80 5.02 1.62 -12.53
N ILE A 81 4.67 1.94 -13.78
CA ILE A 81 5.44 2.90 -14.60
C ILE A 81 5.50 4.26 -13.89
N LEU A 82 4.37 4.75 -13.41
CA LEU A 82 4.28 6.03 -12.69
C LEU A 82 5.10 6.03 -11.40
N LEU A 83 5.17 4.93 -10.65
CA LEU A 83 6.06 4.80 -9.49
C LEU A 83 7.54 4.90 -9.87
N LYS A 84 7.96 4.25 -10.96
CA LYS A 84 9.34 4.34 -11.47
C LYS A 84 9.68 5.77 -11.91
N GLU A 85 8.72 6.46 -12.55
CA GLU A 85 8.85 7.87 -12.90
C GLU A 85 8.95 8.77 -11.67
N LEU A 86 8.15 8.50 -10.64
CA LEU A 86 8.15 9.26 -9.39
C LEU A 86 9.55 9.28 -8.76
N ILE A 87 10.22 8.13 -8.76
CA ILE A 87 11.57 8.00 -8.20
C ILE A 87 12.61 8.69 -9.07
N SER A 88 12.51 8.50 -10.39
CA SER A 88 13.41 9.12 -11.37
C SER A 88 13.33 10.65 -11.38
N ASN A 89 12.18 11.21 -10.96
CA ASN A 89 11.93 12.65 -10.89
C ASN A 89 11.84 13.17 -9.45
N SER A 90 12.43 12.48 -8.46
CA SER A 90 12.36 12.83 -7.03
C SER A 90 12.80 14.26 -6.66
N ASN A 91 13.52 14.95 -7.53
CA ASN A 91 13.96 16.34 -7.34
C ASN A 91 13.08 17.37 -8.07
N ASP A 92 12.07 16.96 -8.84
CA ASP A 92 11.23 17.81 -9.70
C ASP A 92 9.78 17.80 -9.20
N ILE A 93 9.45 18.74 -8.29
CA ILE A 93 8.16 18.81 -7.62
C ILE A 93 6.99 18.93 -8.60
N GLU A 94 7.14 19.66 -9.71
CA GLU A 94 6.06 19.85 -10.67
C GLU A 94 5.75 18.53 -11.41
N LYS A 95 6.78 17.77 -11.79
CA LYS A 95 6.59 16.43 -12.37
C LYS A 95 6.01 15.46 -11.36
N LEU A 96 6.53 15.44 -10.13
CA LEU A 96 6.01 14.60 -9.06
C LEU A 96 4.52 14.85 -8.84
N TYR A 97 4.10 16.12 -8.81
CA TYR A 97 2.69 16.50 -8.73
C TYR A 97 1.86 15.91 -9.87
N LYS A 98 2.31 16.04 -11.13
CA LYS A 98 1.61 15.49 -12.30
C LYS A 98 1.52 13.96 -12.25
N ILE A 99 2.59 13.29 -11.84
CA ILE A 99 2.63 11.83 -11.67
C ILE A 99 1.63 11.41 -10.58
N SER A 100 1.66 12.07 -9.43
CA SER A 100 0.75 11.81 -8.31
C SER A 100 -0.72 12.01 -8.67
N GLN A 101 -1.03 13.03 -9.48
CA GLN A 101 -2.39 13.24 -9.99
C GLN A 101 -2.86 12.09 -10.90
N LYS A 102 -1.97 11.56 -11.76
CA LYS A 102 -2.28 10.37 -12.58
C LYS A 102 -2.54 9.14 -11.71
N ILE A 103 -1.68 8.89 -10.70
CA ILE A 103 -1.86 7.78 -9.75
C ILE A 103 -3.23 7.89 -9.05
N LEU A 104 -3.56 9.06 -8.51
CA LEU A 104 -4.83 9.30 -7.83
C LEU A 104 -6.03 9.09 -8.76
N LYS A 105 -5.93 9.55 -10.02
CA LYS A 105 -6.98 9.35 -11.02
C LYS A 105 -7.25 7.88 -11.30
N ILE A 106 -6.21 7.04 -11.35
CA ILE A 106 -6.36 5.59 -11.55
C ILE A 106 -7.03 4.95 -10.32
N ILE A 107 -6.46 5.17 -9.14
CA ILE A 107 -6.84 4.50 -7.89
C ILE A 107 -8.25 4.92 -7.43
N ILE A 108 -8.61 6.20 -7.57
CA ILE A 108 -9.89 6.75 -7.10
C ILE A 108 -10.91 6.81 -8.25
N GLY A 109 -10.47 6.73 -9.51
CA GLY A 109 -11.32 6.73 -10.70
C GLY A 109 -11.85 8.10 -11.12
N LYS A 110 -11.43 9.18 -10.47
CA LYS A 110 -11.79 10.56 -10.82
C LYS A 110 -10.60 11.49 -10.66
N GLU A 111 -10.59 12.55 -11.45
CA GLU A 111 -9.62 13.63 -11.30
C GLU A 111 -9.92 14.39 -10.00
N ILE A 112 -8.93 14.46 -9.11
CA ILE A 112 -9.05 15.22 -7.88
C ILE A 112 -8.33 16.53 -8.14
N ASN A 113 -9.10 17.58 -8.43
CA ASN A 113 -8.56 18.93 -8.50
C ASN A 113 -8.24 19.40 -7.09
N ILE A 114 -7.08 18.96 -6.61
CA ILE A 114 -6.51 19.34 -5.35
C ILE A 114 -5.90 20.73 -5.56
N THR A 115 -6.57 21.80 -5.12
CA THR A 115 -5.99 23.15 -5.01
C THR A 115 -4.95 23.28 -3.89
N ILE A 116 -4.41 22.15 -3.43
CA ILE A 116 -3.56 22.02 -2.25
C ILE A 116 -2.09 21.93 -2.71
N ASN A 117 -1.17 22.32 -1.83
CA ASN A 117 0.28 22.21 -1.98
C ASN A 117 0.69 20.93 -2.74
N PRO A 118 1.57 21.03 -3.77
CA PRO A 118 2.07 19.88 -4.52
C PRO A 118 2.51 18.68 -3.66
N LEU A 119 3.16 18.94 -2.51
CA LEU A 119 3.60 17.89 -1.58
C LEU A 119 2.43 17.09 -1.00
N ASP A 120 1.30 17.74 -0.72
CA ASP A 120 0.11 17.08 -0.18
C ASP A 120 -0.51 16.14 -1.23
N SER A 121 -0.41 16.49 -2.52
CA SER A 121 -0.82 15.59 -3.61
C SER A 121 0.05 14.35 -3.67
N ILE A 122 1.36 14.48 -3.41
CA ILE A 122 2.27 13.34 -3.42
C ILE A 122 2.00 12.44 -2.20
N GLU A 123 1.86 13.03 -1.01
CA GLU A 123 1.44 12.32 0.22
C GLU A 123 0.13 11.56 -0.03
N LEU A 124 -0.88 12.22 -0.60
CA LEU A 124 -2.18 11.61 -0.86
C LEU A 124 -2.06 10.46 -1.87
N SER A 125 -1.24 10.59 -2.91
CA SER A 125 -1.06 9.53 -3.91
C SER A 125 -0.43 8.26 -3.34
N LEU A 126 0.61 8.40 -2.52
CA LEU A 126 1.28 7.24 -1.88
C LEU A 126 0.38 6.64 -0.79
N THR A 127 -0.35 7.48 -0.07
CA THR A 127 -1.34 7.04 0.93
C THR A 127 -2.51 6.30 0.28
N ALA A 128 -3.01 6.77 -0.87
CA ALA A 128 -4.06 6.11 -1.62
C ALA A 128 -3.60 4.75 -2.17
N LEU A 129 -2.35 4.67 -2.67
CA LEU A 129 -1.76 3.39 -3.08
C LEU A 129 -1.65 2.42 -1.91
N TYR A 130 -1.16 2.87 -0.76
CA TYR A 130 -1.13 2.05 0.46
C TYR A 130 -2.55 1.57 0.85
N ALA A 131 -3.53 2.47 0.82
CA ALA A 131 -4.91 2.14 1.16
C ALA A 131 -5.56 1.18 0.16
N MET A 132 -5.20 1.21 -1.13
CA MET A 132 -5.70 0.26 -2.13
C MET A 132 -5.29 -1.18 -1.80
N PHE A 133 -4.04 -1.42 -1.40
CA PHE A 133 -3.58 -2.73 -0.96
C PHE A 133 -4.30 -3.16 0.34
N LEU A 134 -4.45 -2.24 1.29
CA LEU A 134 -5.18 -2.51 2.53
C LEU A 134 -6.67 -2.83 2.27
N SER A 135 -7.31 -2.12 1.34
CA SER A 135 -8.69 -2.39 0.94
C SER A 135 -8.82 -3.75 0.26
N SER A 136 -7.82 -4.17 -0.52
CA SER A 136 -7.82 -5.47 -1.18
C SER A 136 -7.77 -6.60 -0.14
N LEU A 137 -6.93 -6.46 0.90
CA LEU A 137 -6.92 -7.36 2.05
C LEU A 137 -8.27 -7.41 2.77
N ASN A 138 -8.88 -6.26 3.05
CA ASN A 138 -10.13 -6.19 3.79
C ASN A 138 -11.31 -6.79 3.01
N LYS A 139 -11.40 -6.57 1.70
CA LYS A 139 -12.48 -7.14 0.87
C LYS A 139 -12.37 -8.66 0.80
N LEU A 140 -11.15 -9.19 0.68
CA LEU A 140 -10.91 -10.64 0.61
C LEU A 140 -11.21 -11.33 1.96
N ASN A 141 -10.94 -10.66 3.08
CA ASN A 141 -11.34 -11.15 4.41
C ASN A 141 -12.87 -11.09 4.66
N SER A 142 -13.59 -10.20 3.97
CA SER A 142 -15.04 -10.02 4.15
C SER A 142 -15.89 -10.98 3.29
N SER A 143 -15.30 -11.60 2.28
CA SER A 143 -15.99 -12.49 1.32
C SER A 143 -16.14 -13.94 1.79
N GLU A 144 -15.63 -14.32 2.97
CA GLU A 144 -15.80 -15.67 3.51
C GLU A 144 -16.17 -15.69 4.99
N THR A 145 -17.05 -16.64 5.29
CA THR A 145 -17.34 -17.15 6.63
C THR A 145 -16.11 -17.91 7.12
N TYR A 146 -15.06 -17.21 7.55
CA TYR A 146 -13.90 -17.83 8.18
C TYR A 146 -14.11 -17.91 9.69
N MET A 147 -14.33 -19.12 10.22
CA MET A 147 -14.13 -19.40 11.64
C MET A 147 -12.63 -19.34 11.95
N TYR A 148 -12.15 -18.17 12.36
CA TYR A 148 -10.82 -18.05 12.94
C TYR A 148 -10.79 -18.69 14.32
N THR A 149 -10.11 -19.83 14.47
CA THR A 149 -9.48 -20.18 15.75
C THR A 149 -8.19 -19.40 15.87
N ILE A 150 -8.21 -18.35 16.68
CA ILE A 150 -6.99 -17.69 17.16
C ILE A 150 -6.18 -18.76 17.89
N PRO A 151 -4.89 -18.98 17.55
CA PRO A 151 -4.02 -19.78 18.40
C PRO A 151 -3.89 -19.04 19.73
N THR A 152 -4.54 -19.55 20.77
CA THR A 152 -4.21 -19.15 22.15
C THR A 152 -2.74 -19.46 22.35
N ILE A 153 -1.92 -18.42 22.39
CA ILE A 153 -0.61 -18.50 23.01
C ILE A 153 -0.90 -18.87 24.46
N SER A 154 -0.64 -20.13 24.83
CA SER A 154 -0.64 -20.51 26.23
C SER A 154 0.54 -19.78 26.85
N MET A 155 0.24 -18.72 27.61
CA MET A 155 1.17 -18.29 28.64
C MET A 155 1.26 -19.48 29.60
N GLN A 156 2.34 -20.26 29.48
CA GLN A 156 2.72 -21.16 30.56
C GLN A 156 2.90 -20.30 31.81
N GLN A 157 1.88 -20.32 32.68
CA GLN A 157 2.01 -19.88 34.05
C GLN A 157 2.97 -20.84 34.74
N THR A 158 4.23 -20.43 34.86
CA THR A 158 5.14 -21.03 35.83
C THR A 158 4.66 -20.68 37.24
N SER A 159 4.01 -21.66 37.86
CA SER A 159 3.95 -21.99 39.29
C SER A 159 4.14 -20.89 40.36
N ILE A 160 3.04 -20.61 41.06
CA ILE A 160 2.85 -20.53 42.51
C ILE A 160 4.13 -20.51 43.38
N GLU A 161 4.34 -19.40 44.10
CA GLU A 161 4.82 -19.45 45.49
C GLU A 161 3.81 -18.74 46.40
N THR A 162 3.25 -19.51 47.33
CA THR A 162 2.33 -19.08 48.38
C THR A 162 3.14 -18.34 49.45
N ILE A 163 2.78 -17.09 49.76
CA ILE A 163 3.18 -16.45 51.02
C ILE A 163 1.94 -16.31 51.89
N THR A 164 1.92 -17.07 52.98
CA THR A 164 0.95 -16.99 54.08
C THR A 164 1.22 -15.71 54.89
N ILE A 165 0.17 -14.94 55.21
CA ILE A 165 0.19 -13.91 56.27
C ILE A 165 -0.51 -14.50 57.48
#